data_AF-A0A7S3GQK0-F1
#
_entry.id   AF-A0A7S3GQK0-F1
#
_cell.length_a   1.000
_cell.length_b   1.000
_cell.length_c   1.000
_cell.angle_alpha   90.00
_cell.angle_beta   90.00
_cell.angle_gamma   90.00
#
_symmetry.space_group_name_H-M   'P 1'
#
loop_
_entity.id
_entity.type
_entity.pdbx_description
1 polymer ?
#
loop_
_entity_poly.entity_id
_entity_poly.type
_entity_poly.pdbx_seq_one_letter_code
_entity_poly.pdbx_strand_id
1 'polypeptide(L)'
;HLGQVFITLPTIYTDLYQLTKFTCEGGGKKAVDEPAMCLVCGRILNAGNKKASGVFTNAAGECTIHARSCGAGLGVYFLVQQCQVLLIRGSRGTYWPSLYLDASGEVNEQRGQNRPLFLSAKRYKKLEELYVNHQVSKEIVRKRSSAETVIRMDWF
;
A
#
# COMPACT_ATOMS: atom_id res chain seq x y z
N HIS A 1 -4.43 25.89 -3.48
CA HIS A 1 -4.50 24.44 -3.80
C HIS A 1 -3.17 23.89 -4.34
N LEU A 2 -2.05 24.26 -3.72
CA LEU A 2 -0.73 23.67 -3.95
C LEU A 2 -0.36 22.94 -2.65
N GLY A 3 -0.11 21.62 -2.67
CA GLY A 3 0.43 20.94 -1.48
C GLY A 3 -0.08 19.55 -1.14
N GLN A 4 -0.99 18.93 -1.91
CA GLN A 4 -1.36 17.53 -1.67
C GLN A 4 -0.46 16.62 -2.52
N VAL A 5 0.32 15.76 -1.87
CA VAL A 5 1.33 14.91 -2.52
C VAL A 5 0.81 13.50 -2.77
N PHE A 6 -0.18 13.07 -1.98
CA PHE A 6 -0.88 11.81 -2.17
C PHE A 6 -2.27 11.98 -2.78
N ILE A 7 -2.74 10.95 -3.48
CA ILE A 7 -4.09 10.90 -4.05
C ILE A 7 -5.17 10.81 -2.97
N THR A 8 -6.29 11.49 -3.20
CA THR A 8 -7.44 11.40 -2.29
C THR A 8 -7.99 9.97 -2.29
N LEU A 9 -8.18 9.41 -1.10
CA LEU A 9 -8.77 8.09 -0.91
C LEU A 9 -10.24 8.21 -0.49
N PRO A 10 -11.09 7.21 -0.80
CA PRO A 10 -12.44 7.14 -0.27
C PRO A 10 -12.45 7.13 1.27
N THR A 11 -13.39 7.85 1.87
CA THR A 11 -13.52 7.90 3.34
C THR A 11 -13.86 6.53 3.93
N ILE A 12 -14.66 5.72 3.23
CA ILE A 12 -15.09 4.40 3.68
C ILE A 12 -14.21 3.33 3.01
N TYR A 13 -13.66 2.43 3.80
CA TYR A 13 -12.76 1.37 3.30
C TYR A 13 -13.42 0.47 2.26
N THR A 14 -14.72 0.16 2.40
CA THR A 14 -15.44 -0.70 1.44
C THR A 14 -15.49 -0.09 0.05
N ASP A 15 -15.54 1.23 -0.06
CA ASP A 15 -15.56 1.93 -1.35
C ASP A 15 -14.19 1.81 -2.02
N LEU A 16 -13.11 1.97 -1.26
CA LEU A 16 -11.75 1.69 -1.74
C LEU A 16 -11.60 0.22 -2.16
N TYR A 17 -12.14 -0.71 -1.38
CA TYR A 17 -12.13 -2.13 -1.73
C TYR A 17 -12.81 -2.40 -3.07
N GLN A 18 -14.00 -1.83 -3.33
CA GLN A 18 -14.67 -1.99 -4.62
C GLN A 18 -13.90 -1.33 -5.77
N LEU A 19 -13.37 -0.12 -5.55
CA LEU A 19 -12.61 0.63 -6.55
C LEU A 19 -11.37 -0.13 -7.03
N THR A 20 -10.73 -0.88 -6.13
CA THR A 20 -9.45 -1.55 -6.38
C THR A 20 -9.57 -2.98 -6.91
N LYS A 21 -10.79 -3.52 -7.03
CA LYS A 21 -11.02 -4.88 -7.56
C LYS A 21 -10.56 -5.07 -9.00
N PHE A 22 -10.58 -4.00 -9.80
CA PHE A 22 -10.31 -4.08 -11.23
C PHE A 22 -9.37 -2.98 -11.69
N THR A 23 -8.45 -3.32 -12.59
CA THR A 23 -7.68 -2.36 -13.39
C THR A 23 -8.24 -2.28 -14.80
N CYS A 24 -8.15 -1.09 -15.40
CA CYS A 24 -8.50 -0.85 -16.80
C CYS A 24 -7.21 -0.78 -17.64
N GLU A 25 -6.47 -1.89 -17.72
CA GLU A 25 -5.29 -1.97 -18.59
C GLU A 25 -5.68 -2.54 -19.96
N GLY A 26 -5.23 -1.90 -21.04
CA GLY A 26 -5.40 -2.43 -22.41
C GLY A 26 -6.83 -2.50 -22.94
N GLY A 27 -7.76 -1.68 -22.41
CA GLY A 27 -9.14 -1.59 -22.89
C GLY A 27 -10.12 -2.60 -22.30
N GLY A 28 -9.68 -3.42 -21.33
CA GLY A 28 -10.54 -4.36 -20.59
C GLY A 28 -10.45 -4.18 -19.07
N LYS A 29 -11.43 -4.70 -18.34
CA LYS A 29 -11.38 -4.82 -16.86
C LYS A 29 -10.66 -6.11 -16.50
N LYS A 30 -9.53 -5.99 -15.80
CA LYS A 30 -8.76 -7.13 -15.27
C LYS A 30 -8.91 -7.17 -13.75
N ALA A 31 -9.30 -8.31 -13.20
CA ALA A 31 -9.35 -8.50 -11.76
C ALA A 31 -7.95 -8.46 -11.14
N VAL A 32 -7.84 -7.88 -9.95
CA VAL A 32 -6.60 -7.83 -9.18
C VAL A 32 -6.75 -8.67 -7.91
N ASP A 33 -5.95 -9.72 -7.80
CA ASP A 33 -6.07 -10.71 -6.73
C ASP A 33 -5.70 -10.12 -5.37
N GLU A 34 -4.59 -9.39 -5.27
CA GLU A 34 -4.13 -8.73 -4.04
C GLU A 34 -3.92 -7.24 -4.31
N PRO A 35 -4.97 -6.39 -4.32
CA PRO A 35 -4.83 -5.02 -4.77
C PRO A 35 -3.94 -4.17 -3.86
N ALA A 36 -2.97 -3.49 -4.48
CA ALA A 36 -2.16 -2.44 -3.88
C ALA A 36 -2.37 -1.13 -4.64
N MET A 37 -2.73 -0.06 -3.93
CA MET A 37 -2.90 1.27 -4.52
C MET A 37 -1.69 2.14 -4.23
N CYS A 38 -1.02 2.64 -5.27
CA CYS A 38 0.05 3.63 -5.12
C CYS A 38 -0.55 4.95 -4.63
N LEU A 39 -0.15 5.42 -3.45
CA LEU A 39 -0.69 6.65 -2.89
C LEU A 39 -0.17 7.91 -3.59
N VAL A 40 0.92 7.80 -4.36
CA VAL A 40 1.49 8.94 -5.09
C VAL A 40 0.73 9.21 -6.39
N CYS A 41 0.44 8.16 -7.18
CA CYS A 41 -0.16 8.32 -8.52
C CYS A 41 -1.53 7.68 -8.70
N GLY A 42 -2.01 6.90 -7.71
CA GLY A 42 -3.30 6.22 -7.75
C GLY A 42 -3.35 4.94 -8.57
N ARG A 43 -2.24 4.48 -9.16
CA ARG A 43 -2.20 3.22 -9.90
C ARG A 43 -2.51 2.04 -8.97
N ILE A 44 -3.39 1.16 -9.43
CA ILE A 44 -3.72 -0.12 -8.78
C ILE A 44 -2.84 -1.21 -9.40
N LEU A 45 -2.19 -2.00 -8.54
CA LEU A 45 -1.24 -3.06 -8.88
C LEU A 45 -1.62 -4.33 -8.12
N ASN A 46 -1.08 -5.47 -8.53
CA ASN A 46 -1.02 -6.63 -7.66
C ASN A 46 0.12 -6.44 -6.63
N ALA A 47 -0.15 -6.71 -5.36
CA ALA A 47 0.79 -6.42 -4.28
C ALA A 47 2.09 -7.21 -4.46
N GLY A 48 2.01 -8.53 -4.64
CA GLY A 48 3.18 -9.41 -4.68
C GLY A 48 3.71 -9.76 -6.07
N ASN A 49 4.70 -10.66 -6.09
CA ASN A 49 5.27 -11.27 -7.30
C ASN A 49 4.52 -12.55 -7.76
N LYS A 50 3.28 -12.74 -7.28
CA LYS A 50 2.41 -13.86 -7.62
C LYS A 50 1.61 -13.52 -8.89
N LYS A 51 1.73 -14.36 -9.92
CA LYS A 51 0.88 -14.24 -11.11
C LYS A 51 -0.55 -14.66 -10.78
N ALA A 52 -1.50 -14.22 -11.62
CA ALA A 52 -2.90 -14.68 -11.58
C ALA A 52 -3.04 -16.23 -11.68
N SER A 53 -2.06 -16.91 -12.27
CA SER A 53 -1.98 -18.39 -12.31
C SER A 53 -1.59 -19.04 -10.97
N GLY A 54 -1.34 -18.25 -9.93
CA GLY A 54 -0.85 -18.72 -8.63
C GLY A 54 0.66 -18.96 -8.56
N VAL A 55 1.38 -18.85 -9.67
CA VAL A 55 2.82 -19.11 -9.75
C VAL A 55 3.61 -17.87 -9.33
N PHE A 56 4.52 -18.04 -8.37
CA PHE A 56 5.48 -17.01 -7.97
C PHE A 56 6.59 -16.87 -9.01
N THR A 57 7.03 -15.64 -9.25
CA THR A 57 8.13 -15.36 -10.18
C THR A 57 9.42 -15.05 -9.43
N ASN A 58 10.56 -15.27 -10.09
CA ASN A 58 11.85 -14.77 -9.61
C ASN A 58 12.04 -13.27 -9.91
N ALA A 59 11.08 -12.63 -10.58
CA ALA A 59 11.10 -11.20 -10.82
C ALA A 59 10.62 -10.46 -9.56
N ALA A 60 10.99 -9.17 -9.49
CA ALA A 60 10.44 -8.29 -8.48
C ALA A 60 8.92 -8.15 -8.64
N GLY A 61 8.20 -7.98 -7.52
CA GLY A 61 6.77 -7.74 -7.57
C GLY A 61 6.42 -6.39 -8.22
N GLU A 62 5.14 -6.23 -8.56
CA GLU A 62 4.67 -5.08 -9.33
C GLU A 62 4.84 -3.76 -8.57
N CYS A 63 4.71 -3.74 -7.24
CA CYS A 63 4.95 -2.55 -6.44
C CYS A 63 6.43 -2.16 -6.47
N THR A 64 7.38 -3.10 -6.32
CA THR A 64 8.81 -2.76 -6.44
C THR A 64 9.16 -2.28 -7.84
N ILE A 65 8.63 -2.90 -8.89
CA ILE A 65 8.83 -2.46 -10.28
C ILE A 65 8.26 -1.05 -10.47
N HIS A 66 7.04 -0.79 -9.98
CA HIS A 66 6.40 0.51 -10.09
C HIS A 66 7.14 1.60 -9.32
N ALA A 67 7.69 1.30 -8.14
CA ALA A 67 8.45 2.26 -7.35
C ALA A 67 9.64 2.83 -8.13
N ARG A 68 10.29 1.99 -8.98
CA ARG A 68 11.44 2.41 -9.80
C ARG A 68 11.09 3.53 -10.76
N SER A 69 9.91 3.47 -11.40
CA SER A 69 9.48 4.48 -12.38
C SER A 69 8.64 5.60 -11.79
N CYS A 70 7.81 5.33 -10.78
CA CYS A 70 6.90 6.33 -10.19
C CYS A 70 7.58 7.23 -9.14
N GLY A 71 8.54 6.71 -8.38
CA GLY A 71 9.13 7.42 -7.25
C GLY A 71 10.64 7.27 -7.13
N ALA A 72 11.34 7.03 -8.25
CA ALA A 72 12.79 6.83 -8.30
C ALA A 72 13.30 5.74 -7.33
N GLY A 73 12.54 4.65 -7.24
CA GLY A 73 12.78 3.52 -6.35
C GLY A 73 12.24 3.72 -4.93
N LEU A 74 11.48 4.77 -4.65
CA LEU A 74 10.67 4.95 -3.44
C LEU A 74 9.20 4.69 -3.79
N GLY A 75 8.50 3.92 -2.95
CA GLY A 75 7.08 3.65 -3.16
C GLY A 75 6.31 3.64 -1.84
N VAL A 76 5.08 4.17 -1.88
CA VAL A 76 4.12 4.16 -0.78
C VAL A 76 2.81 3.62 -1.32
N TYR A 77 2.38 2.49 -0.77
CA TYR A 77 1.19 1.77 -1.23
C TYR A 77 0.24 1.51 -0.08
N PHE A 78 -1.06 1.53 -0.34
CA PHE A 78 -2.03 0.92 0.55
C PHE A 78 -2.38 -0.48 0.05
N LEU A 79 -2.05 -1.49 0.85
CA LEU A 79 -2.38 -2.88 0.62
C LEU A 79 -3.82 -3.13 1.07
N VAL A 80 -4.71 -3.28 0.11
CA VAL A 80 -6.15 -3.24 0.36
C VAL A 80 -6.55 -4.43 1.24
N GLN A 81 -6.20 -5.66 0.87
CA GLN A 81 -6.60 -6.86 1.59
C GLN A 81 -5.98 -6.99 2.99
N GLN A 82 -4.74 -6.53 3.14
CA GLN A 82 -4.02 -6.51 4.40
C GLN A 82 -4.44 -5.33 5.28
N CYS A 83 -5.14 -4.34 4.71
CA CYS A 83 -5.50 -3.09 5.37
C CYS A 83 -4.27 -2.43 6.05
N GLN A 84 -3.17 -2.33 5.30
CA GLN A 84 -1.89 -1.83 5.81
C GLN A 84 -1.20 -0.99 4.75
N VAL A 85 -0.28 -0.12 5.17
CA VAL A 85 0.59 0.60 4.24
C VAL A 85 1.86 -0.20 4.00
N LEU A 86 2.30 -0.25 2.75
CA LEU A 86 3.59 -0.78 2.35
C LEU A 86 4.51 0.36 1.94
N LEU A 87 5.70 0.40 2.55
CA LEU A 87 6.77 1.32 2.19
C LEU A 87 7.88 0.55 1.49
N ILE A 88 8.30 1.01 0.30
CA ILE A 88 9.37 0.41 -0.51
C ILE A 88 10.51 1.40 -0.73
N ARG A 89 11.75 0.94 -0.60
CA ARG A 89 12.96 1.62 -1.10
C ARG A 89 13.92 0.61 -1.75
N GLY A 90 14.08 0.71 -3.07
CA GLY A 90 14.83 -0.28 -3.85
C GLY A 90 14.13 -1.63 -3.75
N SER A 91 14.85 -2.68 -3.36
CA SER A 91 14.30 -4.04 -3.15
C SER A 91 13.73 -4.26 -1.73
N ARG A 92 13.79 -3.26 -0.85
CA ARG A 92 13.41 -3.40 0.57
C ARG A 92 12.00 -2.87 0.82
N GLY A 93 11.15 -3.71 1.41
CA GLY A 93 9.82 -3.34 1.91
C GLY A 93 9.70 -3.35 3.43
N THR A 94 8.78 -2.56 4.00
CA THR A 94 8.26 -2.72 5.37
C THR A 94 6.79 -2.34 5.47
N TYR A 95 6.06 -2.92 6.42
CA TYR A 95 4.69 -2.51 6.74
C TYR A 95 4.66 -1.30 7.67
N TRP A 96 3.72 -0.41 7.38
CA TRP A 96 3.35 0.73 8.20
C TRP A 96 1.84 0.61 8.57
N PRO A 97 1.41 1.11 9.74
CA PRO A 97 0.03 0.94 10.21
C PRO A 97 -1.06 1.33 9.18
N SER A 98 -2.25 0.74 9.31
CA SER A 98 -3.37 1.08 8.41
C SER A 98 -3.70 2.57 8.41
N LEU A 99 -4.18 3.07 7.27
CA LEU A 99 -4.82 4.38 7.15
C LEU A 99 -6.32 4.34 7.51
N TYR A 100 -6.91 3.16 7.59
CA TYR A 100 -8.33 2.97 7.88
C TYR A 100 -8.50 2.36 9.27
N LEU A 101 -9.35 2.98 10.08
CA LEU A 101 -9.59 2.60 11.47
C LEU A 101 -11.08 2.54 11.74
N ASP A 102 -11.48 1.72 12.70
CA ASP A 102 -12.85 1.75 13.20
C ASP A 102 -13.08 2.96 14.13
N ALA A 103 -14.31 3.09 14.64
CA ALA A 103 -14.67 4.18 15.54
C ALA A 103 -13.85 4.25 16.85
N SER A 104 -13.21 3.15 17.26
CA SER A 104 -12.32 3.11 18.43
C SER A 104 -10.85 3.45 18.09
N GLY A 105 -10.51 3.62 16.82
CA GLY A 105 -9.16 3.93 16.38
C GLY A 105 -8.27 2.71 16.14
N GLU A 106 -8.86 1.51 16.13
CA GLU A 106 -8.17 0.24 15.94
C GLU A 106 -8.33 -0.27 14.49
N VAL A 107 -7.36 -1.10 14.08
CA VAL A 107 -7.48 -1.90 12.86
C VAL A 107 -8.05 -3.25 13.31
N ASN A 108 -9.31 -3.56 12.98
CA ASN A 108 -9.94 -4.79 13.46
C ASN A 108 -9.15 -6.04 13.03
N GLU A 109 -8.32 -6.59 13.94
CA GLU A 109 -7.64 -7.87 13.74
C GLU A 109 -8.63 -9.05 13.86
N GLN A 110 -9.74 -8.85 14.58
CA GLN A 110 -10.84 -9.81 14.65
C GLN A 110 -11.80 -9.58 13.48
N ARG A 111 -11.51 -10.25 12.35
CA ARG A 111 -12.32 -10.34 11.12
C ARG A 111 -13.77 -10.84 11.29
N GLY A 112 -14.32 -10.85 12.51
CA GLY A 112 -15.66 -11.34 12.86
C GLY A 112 -16.68 -10.25 13.22
N GLN A 113 -16.27 -9.01 13.48
CA GLN A 113 -17.22 -7.91 13.68
C GLN A 113 -17.17 -6.96 12.49
N ASN A 114 -18.31 -6.82 11.81
CA ASN A 114 -18.53 -6.07 10.57
C ASN A 114 -18.46 -4.54 10.79
N ARG A 115 -17.45 -4.06 11.54
CA ARG A 115 -17.33 -2.65 11.89
C ARG A 115 -16.78 -1.88 10.69
N PRO A 116 -17.43 -0.78 10.30
CA PRO A 116 -16.95 0.05 9.22
C PRO A 116 -15.60 0.67 9.59
N LEU A 117 -14.67 0.66 8.64
CA LEU A 117 -13.39 1.35 8.75
C LEU A 117 -13.43 2.65 7.95
N PHE A 118 -12.90 3.71 8.55
CA PHE A 118 -12.87 5.04 7.99
C PHE A 118 -11.46 5.57 7.86
N LEU A 119 -11.22 6.37 6.83
CA LEU A 119 -9.94 7.00 6.58
C LEU A 119 -9.57 7.93 7.74
N SER A 120 -8.46 7.64 8.40
CA SER A 120 -7.91 8.47 9.46
C SER A 120 -7.09 9.61 8.87
N ALA A 121 -7.67 10.82 8.84
CA ALA A 121 -6.97 12.03 8.41
C ALA A 121 -5.64 12.24 9.17
N LYS A 122 -5.60 11.90 10.46
CA LYS A 122 -4.39 11.95 11.29
C LYS A 122 -3.29 11.02 10.78
N ARG A 123 -3.61 9.75 10.48
CA ARG A 123 -2.61 8.79 9.98
C ARG A 123 -2.18 9.12 8.55
N TYR A 124 -3.12 9.56 7.72
CA TYR A 124 -2.84 9.99 6.36
C TYR A 124 -1.87 11.18 6.33
N LYS A 125 -2.13 12.23 7.11
CA LYS A 125 -1.23 13.38 7.24
C LYS A 125 0.15 12.99 7.76
N LYS A 126 0.23 12.11 8.76
CA LYS A 126 1.51 11.61 9.29
C LYS A 126 2.32 10.86 8.25
N LEU A 127 1.66 10.05 7.41
CA LEU A 127 2.33 9.34 6.33
C LEU A 127 2.81 10.31 5.23
N GLU A 128 2.01 11.31 4.89
CA GLU A 128 2.37 12.37 3.95
C GLU A 128 3.57 13.18 4.46
N GLU A 129 3.55 13.61 5.73
CA GLU A 129 4.68 14.28 6.39
C GLU A 129 5.97 13.44 6.32
N LEU A 130 5.87 12.13 6.54
CA LEU A 130 7.00 11.21 6.46
C LEU A 130 7.55 11.10 5.02
N TYR A 131 6.67 11.20 4.01
CA TYR A 131 7.04 11.23 2.60
C TYR A 131 7.69 12.55 2.18
N VAL A 132 7.05 13.68 2.45
CA VAL A 132 7.54 15.01 2.02
C VAL A 132 8.83 15.41 2.73
N ASN A 133 9.05 14.95 3.96
CA ASN A 133 10.30 15.19 4.69
C ASN A 133 11.40 14.18 4.35
N HIS A 134 11.23 13.36 3.30
CA HIS A 134 12.18 12.34 2.85
C HIS A 134 12.57 11.31 3.94
N GLN A 135 11.66 11.02 4.88
CA GLN A 135 11.94 10.14 6.03
C GLN A 135 11.56 8.67 5.79
N VAL A 136 10.89 8.35 4.68
CA VAL A 136 10.46 6.97 4.34
C VAL A 136 11.61 5.97 4.36
N SER A 137 12.76 6.33 3.77
CA SER A 137 13.91 5.43 3.72
C SER A 137 14.45 5.13 5.13
N LYS A 138 14.50 6.14 6.00
CA LYS A 138 14.92 6.00 7.40
C LYS A 138 13.93 5.12 8.17
N GLU A 139 12.64 5.31 7.95
CA GLU A 139 11.59 4.50 8.58
C GLU A 139 11.66 3.03 8.15
N ILE A 140 11.94 2.77 6.87
CA ILE A 140 12.16 1.40 6.34
C ILE A 140 13.35 0.74 7.05
N VAL A 141 14.49 1.42 7.13
CA VAL A 141 15.68 0.89 7.82
C VAL A 141 15.36 0.58 9.28
N ARG A 142 14.79 1.56 10.00
CA ARG A 142 14.44 1.44 11.42
C ARG A 142 13.53 0.25 11.69
N LYS A 143 12.42 0.13 10.96
CA LYS A 143 11.44 -0.96 11.14
C LYS A 143 12.02 -2.32 10.79
N ARG A 144 12.84 -2.42 9.74
CA ARG A 144 13.47 -3.69 9.35
C ARG A 144 14.53 -4.14 10.35
N SER A 145 15.29 -3.23 10.95
CA SER A 145 16.30 -3.55 11.96
C SER A 145 15.71 -4.06 13.28
N SER A 146 14.45 -3.73 13.58
CA SER A 146 13.78 -4.12 14.82
C SER A 146 12.70 -5.19 14.62
N ALA A 147 12.55 -5.76 13.42
CA ALA A 147 11.49 -6.72 13.12
C ALA A 147 11.97 -8.16 13.31
N GLU A 148 11.16 -8.98 13.98
CA GLU A 148 11.40 -10.44 14.11
C GLU A 148 11.29 -11.14 12.75
N THR A 149 10.35 -10.69 11.91
CA THR A 149 10.19 -11.16 10.53
C THR A 149 10.26 -9.99 9.57
N VAL A 150 11.13 -10.09 8.57
CA VAL A 150 11.30 -9.09 7.53
C VAL A 150 10.70 -9.56 6.20
N ILE A 151 10.06 -8.64 5.50
CA ILE A 151 9.62 -8.86 4.12
C ILE A 151 10.86 -9.21 3.27
N ARG A 152 10.78 -10.32 2.53
CA ARG A 152 11.80 -10.78 1.59
C ARG A 152 12.06 -9.70 0.54
N MET A 153 13.31 -9.59 0.09
CA MET A 153 13.68 -8.64 -0.97
C MET A 153 12.89 -8.87 -2.25
N ASP A 154 12.47 -7.79 -2.89
CA ASP A 154 11.73 -7.77 -4.17
C ASP A 154 10.40 -8.56 -4.14
N TRP A 155 9.86 -8.86 -2.96
CA TRP A 155 8.62 -9.63 -2.80
C TRP A 155 7.40 -8.90 -3.36
N PHE A 156 7.26 -7.62 -3.00
CA PHE A 156 6.23 -6.71 -3.51
C PHE A 156 6.71 -6.03 -4.76
#